data_AF-A0AAQ0CQN5-F1
#
_entry.id   AF-A0AAQ0CQN5-F1
#
_cell.length_a   1.000
_cell.length_b   1.000
_cell.length_c   1.000
_cell.angle_alpha   90.00
_cell.angle_beta   90.00
_cell.angle_gamma   90.00
#
_symmetry.space_group_name_H-M   'P 1'
#
loop_
_entity.id
_entity.type
_entity.pdbx_description
1 polymer ?
#
loop_
_entity_poly.entity_id
_entity_poly.type
_entity_poly.pdbx_seq_one_letter_code
_entity_poly.pdbx_strand_id
1 'polypeptide(L)'
;MVPAGVDPAAFDAFDMQALDAGTFDAAIDGAGDALAVVFFWGVDCFNCEIAKKAMLAQPDAILALDLKWFHCNVYEHHQLGRRFGLHGVPTWFFFHRGKRLGRATGWHGLAQFQAAVAAARAKIVSGGDPSGGDPSGAIR
;
A
#
# COMPACT_ATOMS: atom_id res chain seq x y z
N MET A 1 -4.00 13.77 -10.48
CA MET A 1 -5.06 14.64 -9.93
C MET A 1 -5.97 13.76 -9.09
N VAL A 2 -6.29 14.14 -7.86
CA VAL A 2 -7.19 13.35 -6.99
C VAL A 2 -8.64 13.58 -7.46
N PRO A 3 -9.46 12.53 -7.67
CA PRO A 3 -10.86 12.68 -8.07
C PRO A 3 -11.69 13.52 -7.10
N ALA A 4 -12.72 14.20 -7.62
CA ALA A 4 -13.68 14.93 -6.78
C ALA A 4 -14.35 13.98 -5.76
N GLY A 5 -14.55 14.45 -4.53
CA GLY A 5 -15.14 13.64 -3.44
C GLY A 5 -14.12 12.82 -2.63
N VAL A 6 -12.84 12.84 -2.99
CA VAL A 6 -11.77 12.18 -2.25
C VAL A 6 -10.98 13.22 -1.46
N ASP A 7 -10.90 13.04 -0.13
CA ASP A 7 -10.08 13.90 0.74
C ASP A 7 -8.58 13.61 0.55
N PRO A 8 -7.77 14.55 0.04
CA PRO A 8 -6.35 14.33 -0.20
C PRO A 8 -5.47 14.44 1.06
N ALA A 9 -6.02 14.87 2.21
CA ALA A 9 -5.21 15.26 3.37
C ALA A 9 -4.22 14.17 3.84
N ALA A 10 -4.61 12.89 3.80
CA ALA A 10 -3.70 11.79 4.14
C ALA A 10 -2.64 11.55 3.07
N PHE A 11 -2.95 11.77 1.79
CA PHE A 11 -1.95 11.65 0.72
C PHE A 11 -0.87 12.72 0.90
N ASP A 12 -1.28 13.96 1.18
CA ASP A 12 -0.37 15.08 1.38
C ASP A 12 0.45 14.92 2.68
N ALA A 13 -0.19 14.53 3.79
CA ALA A 13 0.47 14.41 5.10
C ALA A 13 1.56 13.31 5.14
N PHE A 14 1.48 12.31 4.26
CA PHE A 14 2.40 11.17 4.22
C PHE A 14 3.22 11.09 2.93
N ASP A 15 3.22 12.17 2.11
CA ASP A 15 3.91 12.23 0.80
C ASP A 15 3.61 11.01 -0.09
N MET A 16 2.34 10.61 -0.14
CA MET A 16 1.94 9.43 -0.89
C MET A 16 1.94 9.71 -2.40
N GLN A 17 2.75 8.98 -3.15
CA GLN A 17 2.83 9.15 -4.60
C GLN A 17 1.75 8.33 -5.31
N ALA A 18 0.99 8.97 -6.20
CA ALA A 18 -0.05 8.31 -6.99
C ALA A 18 0.56 7.32 -8.00
N LEU A 19 0.00 6.11 -8.06
CA LEU A 19 0.35 5.09 -9.04
C LEU A 19 -0.83 4.72 -9.93
N ASP A 20 -0.52 4.53 -11.20
CA ASP A 20 -1.37 3.89 -12.19
C ASP A 20 -0.69 2.61 -12.71
N ALA A 21 -1.32 1.92 -13.67
CA ALA A 21 -0.76 0.69 -14.21
C ALA A 21 0.54 0.87 -15.02
N GLY A 22 0.82 2.06 -15.54
CA GLY A 22 2.03 2.34 -16.32
C GLY A 22 3.22 2.76 -15.45
N THR A 23 2.96 3.28 -14.25
CA THR A 23 3.97 3.80 -13.31
C THR A 23 4.27 2.85 -12.16
N PHE A 24 3.38 1.89 -11.88
CA PHE A 24 3.48 1.01 -10.72
C PHE A 24 4.85 0.33 -10.59
N ASP A 25 5.25 -0.45 -11.59
CA ASP A 25 6.44 -1.29 -11.49
C ASP A 25 7.72 -0.45 -11.36
N ALA A 26 7.84 0.60 -12.18
CA ALA A 26 8.97 1.52 -12.13
C ALA A 26 9.08 2.25 -10.77
N ALA A 27 7.96 2.61 -10.15
CA ALA A 27 7.94 3.27 -8.86
C ALA A 27 8.32 2.32 -7.71
N ILE A 28 7.86 1.06 -7.77
CA ILE A 28 8.24 0.04 -6.78
C ILE A 28 9.72 -0.34 -6.89
N ASP A 29 10.25 -0.46 -8.12
CA ASP A 29 11.67 -0.69 -8.33
C ASP A 29 12.50 0.53 -7.90
N GLY A 30 12.04 1.73 -8.22
CA GLY A 30 12.65 3.01 -7.83
C GLY A 30 12.65 3.27 -6.32
N ALA A 31 11.85 2.56 -5.53
CA ALA A 31 11.90 2.64 -4.07
C ALA A 31 13.18 2.01 -3.48
N GLY A 32 13.89 1.17 -4.24
CA GLY A 32 15.18 0.61 -3.85
C GLY A 32 15.14 -0.15 -2.53
N ASP A 33 15.96 0.30 -1.57
CA ASP A 33 16.12 -0.29 -0.25
C ASP A 33 15.05 0.16 0.77
N ALA A 34 14.19 1.12 0.41
CA ALA A 34 13.11 1.54 1.27
C ALA A 34 12.03 0.45 1.38
N LEU A 35 11.39 0.34 2.54
CA LEU A 35 10.16 -0.42 2.67
C LEU A 35 9.02 0.40 2.04
N ALA A 36 8.66 0.03 0.80
CA ALA A 36 7.56 0.65 0.09
C ALA A 36 6.21 0.08 0.53
N VAL A 37 5.20 0.93 0.60
CA VAL A 37 3.81 0.55 0.86
C VAL A 37 2.89 1.18 -0.19
N VAL A 38 2.01 0.37 -0.79
CA VAL A 38 0.97 0.87 -1.69
C VAL A 38 -0.36 0.77 -1.00
N PHE A 39 -1.01 1.91 -0.77
CA PHE A 39 -2.39 2.02 -0.32
C PHE A 39 -3.36 1.92 -1.51
N PHE A 40 -4.04 0.79 -1.66
CA PHE A 40 -5.11 0.60 -2.64
C PHE A 40 -6.47 1.04 -2.07
N TRP A 41 -7.14 1.92 -2.79
CA TRP A 41 -8.39 2.56 -2.38
C TRP A 41 -9.34 2.74 -3.58
N GLY A 42 -10.56 3.23 -3.33
CA GLY A 42 -11.53 3.54 -4.38
C GLY A 42 -12.34 4.81 -4.05
N VAL A 43 -12.88 5.47 -5.08
CA VAL A 43 -13.79 6.62 -4.92
C VAL A 43 -15.05 6.18 -4.15
N ASP A 44 -15.61 7.07 -3.34
CA ASP A 44 -16.78 6.82 -2.47
C ASP A 44 -16.62 5.61 -1.52
N CYS A 45 -15.38 5.28 -1.18
CA CYS A 45 -15.06 4.19 -0.25
C CYS A 45 -15.07 4.70 1.20
N PHE A 46 -16.21 4.53 1.90
CA PHE A 46 -16.34 4.92 3.32
C PHE A 46 -15.20 4.36 4.19
N ASN A 47 -14.86 3.08 4.05
CA ASN A 47 -13.78 2.45 4.83
C ASN A 47 -12.40 3.06 4.52
N CYS A 48 -12.17 3.53 3.31
CA CYS A 48 -10.94 4.21 2.91
C CYS A 48 -10.85 5.59 3.57
N GLU A 49 -11.97 6.33 3.64
CA GLU A 49 -12.03 7.61 4.35
C GLU A 49 -11.82 7.44 5.86
N ILE A 50 -12.42 6.40 6.46
CA ILE A 50 -12.18 6.08 7.89
C ILE A 50 -10.72 5.75 8.14
N ALA A 51 -10.08 4.95 7.27
CA ALA A 51 -8.66 4.64 7.38
C ALA A 51 -7.79 5.91 7.30
N LYS A 52 -8.02 6.76 6.29
CA LYS A 52 -7.29 8.04 6.13
C LYS A 52 -7.43 8.93 7.37
N LYS A 53 -8.65 9.10 7.89
CA LYS A 53 -8.91 9.88 9.11
C LYS A 53 -8.22 9.28 10.33
N ALA A 54 -8.22 7.96 10.47
CA ALA A 54 -7.54 7.30 11.59
C ALA A 54 -6.01 7.43 11.52
N MET A 55 -5.43 7.40 10.32
CA MET A 55 -4.00 7.69 10.11
C MET A 55 -3.68 9.15 10.46
N LEU A 56 -4.51 10.10 9.99
CA LEU A 56 -4.37 11.53 10.29
C LEU A 56 -4.57 11.89 11.76
N ALA A 57 -5.28 11.06 12.54
CA ALA A 57 -5.43 11.25 13.97
C ALA A 57 -4.13 10.94 14.76
N GLN A 58 -3.20 10.19 14.17
CA GLN A 58 -1.92 9.82 14.79
C GLN A 58 -0.77 9.93 13.76
N PRO A 59 -0.55 11.12 13.17
CA PRO A 59 0.32 11.28 12.00
C PRO A 59 1.78 10.98 12.35
N ASP A 60 2.27 11.42 13.52
CA ASP A 60 3.63 11.15 13.98
C ASP A 60 3.91 9.65 14.11
N ALA A 61 2.93 8.87 14.57
CA ALA A 61 3.08 7.42 14.70
C ALA A 61 3.09 6.71 13.35
N ILE A 62 2.43 7.27 12.33
CA ILE A 62 2.49 6.78 10.95
C ILE A 62 3.82 7.16 10.31
N LEU A 63 4.29 8.39 10.49
CA LEU A 63 5.57 8.87 9.97
C LEU A 63 6.76 8.12 10.59
N ALA A 64 6.68 7.80 11.89
CA ALA A 64 7.68 6.99 12.58
C ALA A 64 7.82 5.55 12.04
N LEU A 65 6.88 5.09 11.21
CA LEU A 65 7.00 3.78 10.53
C LEU A 65 8.04 3.79 9.41
N ASP A 66 8.51 4.96 8.96
CA ASP A 66 9.56 5.12 7.95
C ASP A 66 9.31 4.29 6.68
N LEU A 67 8.17 4.58 6.03
CA LEU A 67 7.71 3.89 4.82
C LEU A 67 7.79 4.83 3.61
N LYS A 68 8.15 4.28 2.45
CA LYS A 68 7.96 4.97 1.17
C LYS A 68 6.52 4.76 0.71
N TRP A 69 5.71 5.81 0.76
CA TRP A 69 4.27 5.71 0.50
C TRP A 69 3.90 5.90 -0.97
N PHE A 70 3.00 5.03 -1.41
CA PHE A 70 2.31 5.11 -2.69
C PHE A 70 0.82 4.91 -2.47
N HIS A 71 -0.01 5.37 -3.42
CA HIS A 71 -1.43 5.07 -3.41
C HIS A 71 -1.94 4.77 -4.82
N CYS A 72 -2.99 3.97 -4.93
CA CYS A 72 -3.61 3.65 -6.20
C CYS A 72 -5.14 3.53 -6.07
N ASN A 73 -5.85 4.28 -6.92
CA ASN A 73 -7.30 4.15 -7.08
C ASN A 73 -7.62 2.92 -7.95
N VAL A 74 -8.03 1.81 -7.34
CA VAL A 74 -8.31 0.55 -8.09
C VAL A 74 -9.70 0.51 -8.72
N TYR A 75 -10.53 1.52 -8.44
CA TYR A 75 -11.77 1.72 -9.19
C TYR A 75 -11.54 2.43 -10.53
N GLU A 76 -10.38 3.08 -10.69
CA GLU A 76 -9.94 3.64 -11.97
C GLU A 76 -8.95 2.69 -12.66
N HIS A 77 -8.07 2.05 -11.90
CA HIS A 77 -7.06 1.10 -12.38
C HIS A 77 -7.41 -0.35 -12.01
N HIS A 78 -8.56 -0.84 -12.48
CA HIS A 78 -9.08 -2.19 -12.19
C HIS A 78 -8.10 -3.34 -12.51
N GLN A 79 -7.21 -3.15 -13.49
CA GLN A 79 -6.14 -4.09 -13.81
C GLN A 79 -5.19 -4.33 -12.65
N LEU A 80 -4.88 -3.31 -11.84
CA LEU A 80 -4.04 -3.47 -10.65
C LEU A 80 -4.81 -4.19 -9.55
N GLY A 81 -6.11 -3.89 -9.37
CA GLY A 81 -6.95 -4.63 -8.44
C GLY A 81 -7.01 -6.14 -8.74
N ARG A 82 -7.12 -6.50 -10.02
CA ARG A 82 -7.06 -7.91 -10.47
C ARG A 82 -5.67 -8.52 -10.29
N ARG A 83 -4.61 -7.82 -10.70
CA ARG A 83 -3.21 -8.27 -10.58
C ARG A 83 -2.85 -8.64 -9.14
N PHE A 84 -3.34 -7.88 -8.17
CA PHE A 84 -3.05 -8.10 -6.74
C PHE A 84 -4.11 -8.91 -6.00
N GLY A 85 -5.12 -9.47 -6.71
CA GLY A 85 -6.16 -10.30 -6.08
C GLY A 85 -6.94 -9.54 -5.00
N LEU A 86 -7.31 -8.28 -5.27
CA LEU A 86 -8.07 -7.48 -4.32
C LEU A 86 -9.53 -7.95 -4.27
N HIS A 87 -9.97 -8.36 -3.09
CA HIS A 87 -11.38 -8.63 -2.78
C HIS A 87 -12.07 -7.49 -2.02
N GLY A 88 -11.33 -6.42 -1.73
CA GLY A 88 -11.83 -5.25 -1.02
C GLY A 88 -10.77 -4.18 -0.80
N VAL A 89 -11.25 -2.98 -0.51
CA VAL A 89 -10.45 -1.81 -0.14
C VAL A 89 -10.96 -1.24 1.20
N PRO A 90 -10.10 -0.60 2.01
CA PRO A 90 -8.68 -0.34 1.78
C PRO A 90 -7.79 -1.60 1.92
N THR A 91 -6.73 -1.71 1.13
CA THR A 91 -5.69 -2.74 1.28
C THR A 91 -4.31 -2.12 1.08
N TRP A 92 -3.34 -2.50 1.90
CA TRP A 92 -1.95 -2.08 1.79
C TRP A 92 -1.07 -3.25 1.40
N PHE A 93 -0.23 -3.10 0.38
CA PHE A 93 0.82 -4.07 0.05
C PHE A 93 2.19 -3.51 0.36
N PHE A 94 3.05 -4.35 0.93
CA PHE A 94 4.42 -4.00 1.30
C PHE A 94 5.41 -4.58 0.30
N PHE A 95 6.39 -3.79 -0.11
CA PHE A 95 7.41 -4.16 -1.07
C PHE A 95 8.80 -3.74 -0.61
N HIS A 96 9.82 -4.48 -1.03
CA HIS A 96 11.22 -4.09 -0.88
C HIS A 96 12.00 -4.67 -2.06
N ARG A 97 12.79 -3.83 -2.76
CA ARG A 97 13.57 -4.22 -3.96
C ARG A 97 12.71 -4.96 -5.00
N GLY A 98 11.56 -4.39 -5.37
CA GLY A 98 10.62 -5.02 -6.32
C GLY A 98 9.80 -6.19 -5.77
N LYS A 99 10.18 -6.77 -4.63
CA LYS A 99 9.54 -7.99 -4.10
C LYS A 99 8.39 -7.67 -3.15
N ARG A 100 7.25 -8.34 -3.37
CA ARG A 100 6.07 -8.28 -2.48
C ARG A 100 6.33 -9.04 -1.19
N LEU A 101 6.30 -8.35 -0.06
CA LEU A 101 6.56 -8.92 1.27
C LEU A 101 5.28 -9.36 1.98
N GLY A 102 4.14 -8.73 1.71
CA GLY A 102 2.88 -9.05 2.38
C GLY A 102 1.83 -7.98 2.19
N ARG A 103 0.74 -8.07 2.95
CA ARG A 103 -0.35 -7.10 2.92
C ARG A 103 -1.00 -6.89 4.28
N ALA A 104 -1.68 -5.76 4.44
CA ALA A 104 -2.72 -5.53 5.44
C ALA A 104 -4.04 -5.26 4.71
N THR A 105 -5.11 -5.96 5.05
CA THR A 105 -6.44 -5.75 4.46
C THR A 105 -7.33 -5.10 5.49
N GLY A 106 -8.02 -4.02 5.13
CA GLY A 106 -8.86 -3.26 6.05
C GLY A 106 -8.06 -2.50 7.12
N TRP A 107 -8.63 -1.42 7.63
CA TRP A 107 -8.04 -0.70 8.76
C TRP A 107 -8.57 -1.28 10.06
N HIS A 108 -7.68 -1.92 10.83
CA HIS A 108 -7.99 -2.53 12.12
C HIS A 108 -7.32 -1.80 13.30
N GLY A 109 -6.92 -0.54 13.07
CA GLY A 109 -6.21 0.29 14.05
C GLY A 109 -4.69 0.28 13.87
N LEU A 110 -4.06 1.28 14.49
CA LEU A 110 -2.62 1.55 14.35
C LEU A 110 -1.75 0.36 14.78
N ALA A 111 -2.07 -0.29 15.90
CA ALA A 111 -1.30 -1.43 16.40
C ALA A 111 -1.26 -2.60 15.41
N GLN A 112 -2.38 -2.90 14.74
CA GLN A 112 -2.43 -3.95 13.73
C GLN A 112 -1.62 -3.55 12.48
N PHE A 113 -1.69 -2.28 12.08
CA PHE A 113 -0.90 -1.77 10.96
C PHE A 113 0.60 -1.81 11.26
N GLN A 114 1.02 -1.40 12.46
CA GLN A 114 2.39 -1.50 12.95
C GLN A 114 2.89 -2.94 12.97
N ALA A 115 2.05 -3.90 13.40
CA ALA A 115 2.40 -5.32 13.36
C ALA A 115 2.63 -5.82 11.92
N ALA A 116 1.81 -5.37 10.96
CA ALA A 116 2.00 -5.72 9.54
C ALA A 116 3.31 -5.14 8.98
N VAL A 117 3.65 -3.89 9.34
CA VAL A 117 4.94 -3.27 8.99
C VAL A 117 6.11 -4.04 9.61
N ALA A 118 6.02 -4.39 10.89
CA ALA A 118 7.05 -5.16 11.58
C ALA A 118 7.26 -6.54 10.92
N ALA A 119 6.17 -7.21 10.52
CA ALA A 119 6.23 -8.47 9.79
C ALA A 119 6.89 -8.32 8.41
N ALA A 120 6.62 -7.22 7.68
CA ALA A 120 7.31 -6.93 6.42
C ALA A 120 8.81 -6.70 6.65
N ARG A 121 9.19 -5.90 7.65
CA ARG A 121 10.61 -5.68 8.02
C ARG A 121 11.32 -6.96 8.43
N ALA A 122 10.65 -7.84 9.17
CA ALA A 122 11.21 -9.15 9.53
C ALA A 122 11.56 -9.98 8.28
N LYS A 123 10.71 -9.96 7.23
CA LYS A 123 11.00 -10.66 5.96
C LYS A 123 12.21 -10.08 5.23
N ILE A 124 12.43 -8.77 5.33
CA ILE A 124 13.63 -8.12 4.80
C ILE A 124 14.88 -8.70 5.48
N VAL A 125 14.88 -8.77 6.81
CA VAL A 125 16.03 -9.24 7.60
C VAL A 125 16.29 -10.73 7.39
N SER A 126 15.25 -11.56 7.32
CA SER A 126 15.39 -13.00 7.12
C SER A 126 15.86 -13.39 5.71
N GLY A 127 16.10 -12.42 4.81
CA GLY A 127 16.45 -12.68 3.40
C GLY A 127 15.38 -13.47 2.64
N GLY A 128 14.18 -13.55 3.21
CA GLY A 128 13.18 -14.55 2.84
C GLY A 128 12.38 -14.11 1.63
N ASP A 129 12.52 -14.84 0.53
CA ASP A 129 11.49 -14.95 -0.50
C ASP A 129 10.24 -15.59 0.13
N PRO A 130 9.11 -14.87 0.26
CA PRO A 130 7.83 -15.52 0.47
C PRO A 130 7.33 -15.99 -0.90
N SER A 131 7.97 -17.03 -1.43
CA SER A 131 7.35 -17.93 -2.41
C SER A 131 6.25 -18.72 -1.70
N GLY A 132 5.23 -18.01 -1.26
CA GLY A 132 4.05 -18.51 -0.58
C GLY A 132 2.82 -18.13 -1.39
N GLY A 133 2.60 -18.86 -2.48
CA GLY A 133 1.28 -19.14 -3.06
C GLY A 133 0.44 -17.97 -3.52
N ASP A 134 0.70 -17.48 -4.73
CA ASP A 134 -0.36 -17.13 -5.68
C ASP A 134 0.13 -17.54 -7.08
N PRO A 135 -0.44 -18.57 -7.74
CA PRO A 135 0.06 -19.10 -9.00
C PRO A 135 -0.30 -18.22 -10.22
N SER A 136 -0.38 -16.90 -10.07
CA SER A 136 -0.66 -16.01 -11.20
C SER A 136 0.35 -14.88 -11.27
N GLY A 137 1.16 -14.90 -12.33
CA GLY A 137 1.86 -13.69 -12.78
C GLY A 137 3.36 -13.81 -13.06
N ALA A 138 3.87 -14.98 -13.43
CA ALA A 138 5.12 -15.05 -14.19
C ALA A 138 4.77 -15.07 -15.68
N ILE A 139 4.71 -13.91 -16.35
CA ILE A 139 4.84 -13.86 -17.81
C ILE A 139 5.66 -12.62 -18.19
N ARG A 140 6.66 -12.93 -19.01
CA ARG A 140 7.49 -12.10 -19.88
C ARG A 140 6.83 -10.83 -20.42
#